data_AF-A0A4Y2SQR9-F1
#
_entry.id   AF-A0A4Y2SQR9-F1
#
_cell.length_a   1.000
_cell.length_b   1.000
_cell.length_c   1.000
_cell.angle_alpha   90.00
_cell.angle_beta   90.00
_cell.angle_gamma   90.00
#
_symmetry.space_group_name_H-M   'P 1'
#
loop_
_entity.id
_entity.type
_entity.pdbx_description
1 polymer ?
#
loop_
_entity_poly.entity_id
_entity_poly.type
_entity_poly.pdbx_seq_one_letter_code
_entity_poly.pdbx_strand_id
1 'polypeptide(L)'
;MQDPKTVKTPLDTSVKLTKEMCPETETEKAEMSLYPYLSLIGCLMYLTICTRPDICQTVRYLSQFNENPGMPHWTAAKRVLKYLKGTKNRGLTFRPTKRPLVGFADAD
;
A
#
# COMPACT_ATOMS: atom_id res chain seq x y z
N MET A 1 -13.90 -11.72 16.39
CA MET A 1 -13.19 -11.41 15.13
C MET A 1 -11.90 -12.20 15.12
N GLN A 2 -11.69 -13.13 14.18
CA GLN A 2 -10.41 -13.85 14.07
C GLN A 2 -9.31 -12.91 13.60
N ASP A 3 -8.10 -13.09 14.12
CA ASP A 3 -6.95 -12.28 13.75
C ASP A 3 -6.59 -12.48 12.26
N PRO A 4 -6.63 -11.43 11.41
CA PRO A 4 -6.29 -11.58 10.00
C PRO A 4 -4.82 -11.99 9.81
N LYS A 5 -4.60 -12.99 8.95
CA LYS A 5 -3.26 -13.49 8.56
C LYS A 5 -2.41 -12.37 7.96
N THR A 6 -1.17 -12.25 8.44
CA THR A 6 -0.18 -11.26 7.97
C THR A 6 0.48 -11.71 6.68
N VAL A 7 1.00 -10.78 5.88
CA VAL A 7 1.73 -11.05 4.64
C VAL A 7 3.13 -10.41 4.67
N LYS A 8 4.07 -10.97 3.90
CA LYS A 8 5.47 -10.50 3.86
C LYS A 8 5.69 -9.30 2.93
N THR A 9 4.83 -9.10 1.93
CA THR A 9 4.95 -8.02 0.93
C THR A 9 3.65 -7.21 0.86
N PRO A 10 3.74 -5.87 0.69
CA PRO A 10 2.56 -5.00 0.61
C PRO A 10 1.74 -5.24 -0.66
N LEU A 11 2.39 -5.59 -1.77
CA LEU A 11 1.77 -5.94 -3.05
C LEU A 11 2.04 -7.41 -3.39
N ASP A 12 1.11 -8.03 -4.10
CA ASP A 12 1.31 -9.36 -4.67
C ASP A 12 2.03 -9.24 -6.03
N THR A 13 3.21 -9.85 -6.16
CA THR A 13 4.02 -9.75 -7.39
C THR A 13 3.42 -10.56 -8.54
N SER A 14 2.55 -11.53 -8.24
CA SER A 14 1.92 -12.38 -9.26
C SER A 14 0.66 -11.74 -9.85
N VAL A 15 0.13 -10.69 -9.22
CA VAL A 15 -1.12 -10.03 -9.64
C VAL A 15 -0.81 -8.68 -10.25
N LYS A 16 -1.21 -8.50 -11.52
CA LYS A 16 -1.22 -7.19 -12.19
C LYS A 16 -2.62 -6.62 -12.15
N LEU A 17 -2.78 -5.47 -11.50
CA LEU A 17 -4.03 -4.71 -11.48
C LEU A 17 -4.11 -3.81 -12.70
N THR A 18 -5.25 -3.82 -13.37
CA THR A 18 -5.50 -3.04 -14.60
C THR A 18 -6.84 -2.33 -14.50
N LYS A 19 -7.05 -1.32 -15.35
CA LYS A 19 -8.33 -0.60 -15.41
C LYS A 19 -9.48 -1.46 -15.94
N GLU A 20 -9.18 -2.58 -16.60
CA GLU A 20 -10.18 -3.58 -17.02
C GLU A 20 -10.83 -4.29 -15.84
N MET A 21 -10.23 -4.22 -14.64
CA MET A 21 -10.78 -4.76 -13.41
C MET A 21 -11.69 -3.75 -12.68
N CYS A 22 -11.93 -2.59 -13.28
CA CYS A 22 -12.85 -1.58 -12.74
C CYS A 22 -14.30 -1.96 -13.05
N PRO A 23 -15.26 -1.61 -12.17
CA PRO A 23 -16.68 -1.78 -12.42
C PRO A 23 -17.13 -1.13 -13.73
N GLU A 24 -17.89 -1.88 -14.54
CA GLU A 24 -18.47 -1.36 -15.78
C GLU A 24 -19.97 -1.11 -15.61
N THR A 25 -20.65 -1.97 -14.86
CA THR A 25 -22.09 -1.88 -14.61
C THR A 25 -22.43 -0.99 -13.43
N GLU A 26 -23.61 -0.36 -13.45
CA GLU A 26 -24.09 0.45 -12.32
C GLU A 26 -24.30 -0.39 -11.06
N THR A 27 -24.64 -1.68 -11.20
CA THR A 27 -24.74 -2.61 -10.08
C THR A 27 -23.39 -2.83 -9.39
N GLU A 28 -22.32 -3.07 -10.15
CA GLU A 28 -20.98 -3.24 -9.59
C GLU A 28 -20.44 -1.94 -8.96
N LYS A 29 -20.73 -0.78 -9.58
CA LYS A 29 -20.38 0.52 -9.00
C LYS A 29 -21.12 0.77 -7.69
N ALA A 30 -22.41 0.44 -7.63
CA ALA A 30 -23.20 0.54 -6.41
C ALA A 30 -22.64 -0.38 -5.30
N GLU A 31 -22.25 -1.61 -5.63
CA GLU A 31 -21.58 -2.50 -4.68
C GLU A 31 -20.24 -1.93 -4.21
N MET A 32 -19.43 -1.40 -5.13
CA MET A 32 -18.13 -0.82 -4.80
C MET A 32 -18.24 0.45 -3.95
N SER A 33 -19.34 1.20 -4.06
CA SER A 33 -19.59 2.40 -3.26
C SER A 33 -19.64 2.14 -1.74
N LEU A 34 -19.93 0.90 -1.34
CA LEU A 34 -19.96 0.47 0.06
C LEU A 34 -18.55 0.38 0.68
N TYR A 35 -17.50 0.36 -0.14
CA TYR A 35 -16.12 0.22 0.31
C TYR A 35 -15.40 1.58 0.32
N PRO A 36 -14.82 1.99 1.46
CA PRO A 36 -14.16 3.29 1.59
C PRO A 36 -12.74 3.27 0.99
N TYR A 37 -12.62 2.95 -0.31
CA TYR A 37 -11.34 2.79 -0.99
C TYR A 37 -10.49 4.06 -0.93
N LEU A 38 -11.04 5.20 -1.38
CA LEU A 38 -10.32 6.48 -1.42
C LEU A 38 -9.84 6.92 -0.04
N SER A 39 -10.70 6.76 0.98
CA SER A 39 -10.34 7.06 2.37
C SER A 39 -9.20 6.18 2.85
N LEU A 40 -9.24 4.87 2.57
CA LEU A 40 -8.14 3.97 2.92
C LEU A 40 -6.83 4.36 2.24
N ILE A 41 -6.86 4.67 0.94
CA ILE A 41 -5.66 5.11 0.22
C ILE A 41 -5.12 6.42 0.81
N GLY A 42 -5.98 7.36 1.20
CA GLY A 42 -5.58 8.59 1.88
C GLY A 42 -4.86 8.33 3.21
N CYS A 43 -5.40 7.44 4.05
CA CYS A 43 -4.74 7.04 5.29
C CYS A 43 -3.39 6.35 5.04
N LEU A 44 -3.32 5.48 4.03
CA LEU A 44 -2.07 4.82 3.65
C LEU A 44 -1.04 5.83 3.12
N MET A 45 -1.46 6.85 2.38
CA MET A 45 -0.59 7.93 1.90
C MET A 45 -0.01 8.72 3.07
N TYR A 46 -0.79 9.00 4.12
CA TYR A 46 -0.25 9.62 5.32
C TYR A 46 0.85 8.77 5.96
N LEU A 47 0.65 7.45 6.05
CA LEU A 47 1.67 6.54 6.58
C LEU A 47 2.94 6.54 5.72
N THR A 48 2.82 6.58 4.39
CA THR A 48 3.99 6.55 3.49
C THR A 48 4.90 7.75 3.70
N ILE A 49 4.32 8.92 3.93
CA ILE A 49 5.03 10.17 4.16
C ILE A 49 5.65 10.21 5.55
N CYS A 50 4.91 9.79 6.60
CA CYS A 50 5.33 10.02 7.97
C CYS A 50 6.24 8.92 8.55
N THR A 51 5.93 7.65 8.31
CA THR A 51 6.52 6.53 9.08
C THR A 51 6.85 5.28 8.29
N ARG A 52 6.27 5.09 7.10
CA ARG A 52 6.29 3.84 6.34
C ARG A 52 6.63 4.07 4.86
N PRO A 53 7.83 4.60 4.54
CA PRO A 53 8.23 4.81 3.15
C PRO A 53 8.31 3.51 2.35
N ASP A 54 8.45 2.36 3.02
CA ASP A 54 8.53 1.03 2.41
C ASP A 54 7.24 0.61 1.67
N ILE A 55 6.09 1.24 1.94
CA ILE A 55 4.83 1.00 1.20
C ILE A 55 4.53 2.05 0.12
N CYS A 56 5.38 3.07 -0.05
CA CYS A 56 5.17 4.20 -0.95
C CYS A 56 4.81 3.76 -2.38
N GLN A 57 5.61 2.85 -2.96
CA GLN A 57 5.37 2.38 -4.32
C GLN A 57 4.03 1.64 -4.47
N THR A 58 3.62 0.86 -3.46
CA THR A 58 2.34 0.16 -3.48
C THR A 58 1.17 1.14 -3.40
N VAL A 59 1.24 2.14 -2.53
CA VAL A 59 0.19 3.16 -2.41
C VAL A 59 0.07 3.98 -3.69
N ARG A 60 1.20 4.39 -4.29
CA ARG A 60 1.24 5.07 -5.59
C ARG A 60 0.60 4.24 -6.69
N TYR A 61 0.82 2.93 -6.69
CA TYR A 61 0.21 2.05 -7.68
C TYR A 61 -1.31 1.96 -7.50
N LEU A 62 -1.77 1.77 -6.25
CA LEU A 62 -3.20 1.67 -5.93
C LEU A 62 -3.96 2.99 -6.14
N SER A 63 -3.32 4.14 -5.98
CA SER A 63 -3.98 5.45 -6.19
C SER A 63 -4.41 5.69 -7.64
N GLN A 64 -3.89 4.92 -8.60
CA GLN A 64 -4.29 5.01 -10.02
C GLN A 64 -5.75 4.59 -10.25
N PHE A 65 -6.36 3.90 -9.30
CA PHE A 65 -7.73 3.38 -9.38
C PHE A 65 -8.73 4.12 -8.47
N ASN A 66 -8.34 5.28 -7.92
CA ASN A 66 -9.15 6.02 -6.95
C ASN A 66 -10.53 6.46 -7.47
N GLU A 67 -10.64 6.76 -8.76
CA GLU A 67 -11.86 7.24 -9.40
C GLU A 67 -12.92 6.13 -9.54
N ASN A 68 -12.50 4.93 -9.94
CA ASN A 68 -13.40 3.79 -10.16
C ASN A 68 -12.73 2.49 -9.68
N PRO A 69 -12.60 2.26 -8.37
CA PRO A 69 -11.96 1.07 -7.84
C PRO A 69 -12.85 -0.16 -8.04
N GLY A 70 -12.22 -1.32 -8.20
CA GLY A 70 -12.89 -2.62 -8.31
C GLY A 70 -12.53 -3.51 -7.13
N MET A 71 -13.21 -4.64 -7.00
CA MET A 71 -12.98 -5.57 -5.90
C MET A 71 -11.53 -6.12 -5.83
N PRO A 72 -10.82 -6.37 -6.96
CA PRO A 72 -9.40 -6.68 -6.93
C PRO A 72 -8.56 -5.55 -6.33
N HIS A 73 -8.85 -4.29 -6.67
CA HIS A 73 -8.19 -3.10 -6.13
C HIS A 73 -8.39 -3.01 -4.61
N TRP A 74 -9.63 -3.17 -4.13
CA TRP A 74 -9.93 -3.20 -2.69
C TRP A 74 -9.21 -4.31 -1.95
N THR A 75 -9.14 -5.50 -2.56
CA THR A 75 -8.43 -6.65 -1.98
C THR A 75 -6.93 -6.38 -1.86
N ALA A 76 -6.33 -5.73 -2.85
CA ALA A 76 -4.95 -5.29 -2.80
C ALA A 76 -4.71 -4.22 -1.74
N ALA A 77 -5.61 -3.24 -1.58
CA ALA A 77 -5.52 -2.25 -0.50
C ALA A 77 -5.60 -2.90 0.90
N LYS A 78 -6.49 -3.87 1.10
CA LYS A 78 -6.53 -4.68 2.34
C LYS A 78 -5.25 -5.49 2.56
N ARG A 79 -4.56 -5.92 1.51
CA ARG A 79 -3.26 -6.61 1.64
C ARG A 79 -2.22 -5.70 2.28
N VAL A 80 -2.20 -4.41 1.94
CA VAL A 80 -1.31 -3.43 2.58
C VAL A 80 -1.55 -3.40 4.10
N LEU A 81 -2.81 -3.39 4.54
CA LEU A 81 -3.14 -3.46 5.97
C LEU A 81 -2.62 -4.75 6.64
N LYS A 82 -2.72 -5.90 5.96
CA LYS A 82 -2.15 -7.18 6.46
C LYS A 82 -0.62 -7.12 6.58
N TYR A 83 0.04 -6.44 5.65
CA TYR A 83 1.48 -6.21 5.70
C TYR A 83 1.85 -5.28 6.86
N LEU A 84 1.15 -4.15 7.01
CA LEU A 84 1.35 -3.20 8.10
C LEU A 84 1.17 -3.87 9.46
N LYS A 85 0.14 -4.71 9.62
CA LYS A 85 -0.08 -5.50 10.85
C LYS A 85 1.12 -6.38 11.20
N GLY A 86 1.67 -7.09 10.22
CA GLY A 86 2.84 -7.97 10.41
C GLY A 86 4.16 -7.21 10.63
N THR A 87 4.19 -5.93 10.29
CA THR A 87 5.40 -5.10 10.33
C THR A 87 5.32 -3.94 11.33
N LYS A 88 4.27 -3.89 12.17
CA LYS A 88 4.02 -2.80 13.12
C LYS A 88 5.19 -2.54 14.09
N ASN A 89 5.98 -3.57 14.40
CA ASN A 89 7.11 -3.50 15.32
C ASN A 89 8.46 -3.30 14.60
N ARG A 90 8.46 -3.14 13.27
CA ARG A 90 9.69 -2.83 12.52
C ARG A 90 9.96 -1.33 12.58
N GLY A 91 11.22 -0.96 12.76
CA GLY A 91 11.66 0.43 12.77
C GLY A 91 13.15 0.54 12.52
N LEU A 92 13.61 1.74 12.13
CA LEU A 92 15.03 2.05 12.02
C LEU A 92 15.54 2.50 13.39
N THR A 93 16.62 1.87 13.86
CA THR A 93 17.32 2.29 15.07
C THR A 93 18.60 3.00 14.68
N PHE A 94 18.60 4.32 14.74
CA PHE A 94 19.82 5.12 14.57
C PHE A 94 20.63 5.07 15.86
N ARG A 95 21.92 4.73 15.74
CA ARG A 95 22.86 4.79 16.85
C ARG A 95 24.04 5.65 16.44
N PRO A 96 24.52 6.54 17.33
CA PRO A 96 25.73 7.30 17.05
C PRO A 96 26.90 6.33 16.88
N THR A 97 27.68 6.55 15.84
CA THR A 97 28.93 5.83 15.60
C THR A 97 30.05 6.84 15.50
N LYS A 98 31.25 6.45 15.93
CA LYS A 98 32.45 7.29 15.77
C LYS A 98 32.96 7.34 14.33
N ARG A 99 32.38 6.53 13.43
CA ARG A 99 32.75 6.52 12.01
C ARG A 99 32.19 7.76 11.32
N PRO A 100 32.98 8.43 10.47
CA PRO A 100 32.47 9.53 9.65
C PRO A 100 31.41 9.01 8.67
N LEU A 101 30.43 9.85 8.35
CA LEU A 101 29.47 9.59 7.27
C LEU A 101 30.19 9.70 5.93
N VAL A 102 30.23 8.63 5.15
CA VAL A 102 30.84 8.59 3.82
C VAL A 102 29.73 8.35 2.80
N GLY A 103 29.56 9.27 1.85
CA GLY A 103 28.65 9.13 0.72
C GLY A 103 29.43 8.97 -0.59
N PHE A 104 29.00 8.06 -1.44
CA PHE A 104 29.53 7.90 -2.80
C PHE A 104 28.47 8.40 -3.77
N ALA A 105 28.88 9.16 -4.78
CA ALA A 105 28.03 9.59 -5.88
C ALA A 105 28.72 9.17 -7.17
N ASP A 106 28.01 8.41 -8.00
CA ASP A 106 28.45 8.02 -9.34
C ASP A 106 27.43 8.60 -10.33
N ALA A 107 27.91 9.01 -11.50
CA ALA A 107 27.09 9.56 -12.56
C ALA A 107 27.32 8.70 -13.81
N ASP A 108 26.26 8.04 -14.26
CA ASP A 108 26.20 7.40 -15.60
C ASP A 108 26.17 8.46 -16.71
#